data_AF-A0AAJ6ZB37-F1
#
_entry.id   AF-A0AAJ6ZB37-F1
#
_cell.length_a   1.000
_cell.length_b   1.000
_cell.length_c   1.000
_cell.angle_alpha   90.00
_cell.angle_beta   90.00
_cell.angle_gamma   90.00
#
_symmetry.space_group_name_H-M   'P 1'
#
loop_
_entity.id
_entity.type
_entity.pdbx_description
1 polymer ?
#
loop_
_entity_poly.entity_id
_entity_poly.type
_entity_poly.pdbx_seq_one_letter_code
_entity_poly.pdbx_strand_id
1 'polypeptide(L)'
;MTTIWSSFDFNDYEDLTQRNQYTREDNEFAPIMTLSKDSEKLVASKNINCDDFTKYALNCTAQAATIYNSTRKRPPMPNKLSEWCSAVRHLTNCATDWNVDCRDVTENYFYEESIKGHIHVLRNICDDEWFISKYQNLPRCIESSAAAWEDCYTKFKRIVDDKKNTTHEWTHYVTHFYLCCARAQFRRCTLESLLDGVNKCSRVQAVILQKFSVIVSQGDVFQDCDFNVIYSNCPDGDPRPDEFLLSKLVMADDTEDAGNRLSAELCFIPVYLGIQIINNL
;
A
#
# COMPACT_ATOMS: atom_id res chain seq x y z
N MET A 1 3.93 25.27 26.21
CA MET A 1 5.06 25.81 25.42
C MET A 1 5.22 24.89 24.23
N THR A 2 5.36 25.43 23.02
CA THR A 2 4.88 24.80 21.79
C THR A 2 6.00 24.31 20.87
N THR A 3 5.83 23.13 20.26
CA THR A 3 6.60 22.56 19.12
C THR A 3 5.89 21.21 18.82
N ILE A 4 5.11 20.98 17.76
CA ILE A 4 5.21 21.31 16.32
C ILE A 4 6.42 20.64 15.65
N TRP A 5 6.22 19.37 15.26
CA TRP A 5 6.89 18.64 14.18
C TRP A 5 5.82 17.68 13.62
N SER A 6 4.98 18.10 12.68
CA SER A 6 5.21 18.09 11.22
C SER A 6 5.33 16.67 10.65
N SER A 7 4.25 16.23 9.98
CA SER A 7 4.25 15.06 9.09
C SER A 7 5.39 15.13 8.09
N PHE A 8 6.02 13.99 7.79
CA PHE A 8 6.87 13.84 6.62
C PHE A 8 6.09 13.04 5.57
N ASP A 9 5.47 13.78 4.65
CA ASP A 9 4.76 13.22 3.49
C ASP A 9 5.76 12.64 2.48
N PHE A 10 5.44 11.46 1.95
CA PHE A 10 6.17 10.82 0.86
C PHE A 10 5.56 11.17 -0.54
N ASN A 11 4.74 12.23 -0.60
CA ASN A 11 3.80 12.53 -1.70
C ASN A 11 4.15 13.78 -2.53
N ASP A 12 5.33 14.37 -2.37
CA ASP A 12 5.65 15.73 -2.85
C ASP A 12 5.96 15.82 -4.37
N TYR A 13 5.22 15.07 -5.20
CA TYR A 13 5.28 15.15 -6.67
C TYR A 13 3.93 15.04 -7.40
N GLU A 14 2.79 14.93 -6.70
CA GLU A 14 1.44 14.94 -7.33
C GLU A 14 0.59 16.20 -6.99
N ASP A 15 0.92 16.99 -5.96
CA ASP A 15 0.08 18.12 -5.48
C ASP A 15 0.22 19.44 -6.26
N LEU A 16 0.16 19.39 -7.60
CA LEU A 16 0.06 20.60 -8.45
C LEU A 16 -1.13 20.61 -9.41
N THR A 17 -2.03 19.63 -9.35
CA THR A 17 -3.21 19.55 -10.25
C THR A 17 -4.58 19.45 -9.58
N GLN A 18 -4.66 19.29 -8.24
CA GLN A 18 -5.96 19.18 -7.54
C GLN A 18 -6.26 20.30 -6.54
N ARG A 19 -5.37 21.29 -6.37
CA ARG A 19 -5.49 22.33 -5.35
C ARG A 19 -6.43 23.50 -5.74
N ASN A 20 -7.67 23.19 -6.15
CA ASN A 20 -8.77 24.15 -6.20
C ASN A 20 -10.12 23.45 -6.03
N GLN A 21 -10.89 23.90 -5.04
CA GLN A 21 -12.24 23.47 -4.61
C GLN A 21 -12.34 22.35 -3.55
N TYR A 22 -11.97 22.68 -2.31
CA TYR A 22 -12.64 22.13 -1.12
C TYR A 22 -12.81 23.23 -0.05
N THR A 23 -13.84 24.07 -0.24
CA THR A 23 -14.38 24.92 0.83
C THR A 23 -15.50 24.17 1.54
N ARG A 24 -15.40 24.10 2.86
CA ARG A 24 -16.32 23.39 3.76
C ARG A 24 -17.61 24.19 3.96
N GLU A 25 -18.74 23.66 3.48
CA GLU A 25 -20.08 24.03 3.95
C GLU A 25 -20.89 22.76 4.23
N ASP A 26 -21.50 22.72 5.42
CA ASP A 26 -22.44 21.68 5.81
C ASP A 26 -23.77 21.88 5.05
N ASN A 27 -24.18 20.91 4.24
CA ASN A 27 -25.54 20.84 3.70
C ASN A 27 -26.00 19.39 3.49
N GLU A 28 -26.97 19.01 4.32
CA GLU A 28 -28.20 18.25 4.04
C GLU A 28 -28.23 17.15 2.96
N PHE A 29 -28.84 16.01 3.33
CA PHE A 29 -29.05 14.84 2.45
C PHE A 29 -29.77 15.19 1.13
N ALA A 30 -29.15 14.87 0.00
CA ALA A 30 -29.81 14.78 -1.30
C ALA A 30 -29.64 13.35 -1.89
N PRO A 31 -30.74 12.60 -2.15
CA PRO A 31 -30.63 11.25 -2.70
C PRO A 31 -30.35 11.29 -4.21
N ILE A 32 -29.26 10.64 -4.64
CA ILE A 32 -28.95 10.48 -6.06
C ILE A 32 -29.81 9.36 -6.65
N MET A 33 -30.99 9.71 -7.18
CA MET A 33 -31.61 9.02 -8.30
C MET A 33 -31.38 9.91 -9.54
N THR A 34 -31.02 9.40 -10.71
CA THR A 34 -31.64 8.25 -11.40
C THR A 34 -30.66 7.51 -12.32
N LEU A 35 -31.01 6.25 -12.61
CA LEU A 35 -30.40 5.46 -13.69
C LEU A 35 -30.54 6.14 -15.06
N SER A 36 -29.43 6.35 -15.75
CA SER A 36 -29.43 6.37 -17.21
C SER A 36 -29.38 4.93 -17.72
N LYS A 37 -30.48 4.49 -18.33
CA LYS A 37 -30.55 3.26 -19.13
C LYS A 37 -29.33 3.15 -20.07
N ASP A 38 -28.63 2.02 -20.00
CA ASP A 38 -27.89 1.34 -21.09
C ASP A 38 -26.80 0.38 -20.57
N SER A 39 -26.59 0.25 -19.24
CA SER A 39 -25.68 -0.75 -18.64
C SER A 39 -26.28 -2.16 -18.46
N GLU A 40 -27.58 -2.36 -18.70
CA GLU A 40 -28.29 -3.66 -18.54
C GLU A 40 -27.91 -4.74 -19.57
N LYS A 41 -26.88 -4.52 -20.40
CA LYS A 41 -26.37 -5.48 -21.39
C LYS A 41 -24.85 -5.63 -21.36
N LEU A 42 -24.30 -6.06 -20.22
CA LEU A 42 -23.07 -6.90 -20.18
C LEU A 42 -22.72 -7.48 -18.80
N VAL A 43 -23.39 -7.08 -17.72
CA VAL A 43 -23.36 -7.87 -16.47
C VAL A 43 -24.21 -9.11 -16.69
N ALA A 44 -23.59 -10.21 -17.11
CA ALA A 44 -24.19 -11.52 -16.96
C ALA A 44 -24.32 -11.77 -15.45
N SER A 45 -25.54 -11.59 -14.92
CA SER A 45 -25.85 -11.86 -13.53
C SER A 45 -25.51 -13.32 -13.22
N LYS A 46 -24.36 -13.51 -12.57
CA LYS A 46 -23.99 -14.80 -12.03
C LYS A 46 -25.04 -15.09 -10.97
N ASN A 47 -25.75 -16.20 -11.08
CA ASN A 47 -26.72 -16.59 -10.07
C ASN A 47 -25.96 -17.10 -8.84
N ILE A 48 -25.42 -16.16 -8.04
CA ILE A 48 -24.65 -16.45 -6.83
C ILE A 48 -25.61 -16.94 -5.76
N ASN A 49 -25.32 -18.11 -5.18
CA ASN A 49 -26.08 -18.61 -4.05
C ASN A 49 -25.62 -17.90 -2.77
N CYS A 50 -26.35 -16.86 -2.37
CA CYS A 50 -26.03 -16.05 -1.21
C CYS A 50 -26.11 -16.80 0.14
N ASP A 51 -26.76 -17.97 0.18
CA ASP A 51 -26.83 -18.84 1.37
C ASP A 51 -25.53 -19.63 1.62
N ASP A 52 -24.61 -19.73 0.64
CA ASP A 52 -23.43 -20.60 0.70
C ASP A 52 -22.12 -19.82 0.43
N PHE A 53 -21.87 -18.82 1.28
CA PHE A 53 -20.64 -18.01 1.26
C PHE A 53 -19.38 -18.87 1.31
N THR A 54 -19.36 -19.92 2.14
CA THR A 54 -18.19 -20.78 2.31
C THR A 54 -17.79 -21.45 0.99
N LYS A 55 -18.74 -22.03 0.25
CA LYS A 55 -18.45 -22.63 -1.06
C LYS A 55 -18.07 -21.59 -2.10
N TYR A 56 -18.69 -20.41 -2.08
CA TYR A 56 -18.32 -19.31 -2.98
C TYR A 56 -16.87 -18.85 -2.75
N ALA A 57 -16.50 -18.54 -1.51
CA ALA A 57 -15.16 -18.14 -1.11
C ALA A 57 -14.11 -19.23 -1.41
N LEU A 58 -14.43 -20.51 -1.16
CA LEU A 58 -13.58 -21.64 -1.53
C LEU A 58 -13.36 -21.74 -3.04
N ASN A 59 -14.39 -21.55 -3.87
CA ASN A 59 -14.25 -21.56 -5.32
C ASN A 59 -13.36 -20.41 -5.82
N CYS A 60 -13.56 -19.19 -5.31
CA CYS A 60 -12.77 -18.02 -5.67
C CYS A 60 -11.28 -18.15 -5.25
N THR A 61 -11.03 -18.66 -4.05
CA THR A 61 -9.65 -18.91 -3.58
C THR A 61 -8.97 -20.06 -4.32
N ALA A 62 -9.71 -21.13 -4.65
CA ALA A 62 -9.21 -22.21 -5.49
C ALA A 62 -8.85 -21.72 -6.91
N GLN A 63 -9.71 -20.92 -7.54
CA GLN A 63 -9.44 -20.34 -8.86
C GLN A 63 -8.24 -19.38 -8.81
N ALA A 64 -8.15 -18.49 -7.82
CA ALA A 64 -6.98 -17.65 -7.61
C ALA A 64 -5.68 -18.47 -7.44
N ALA A 65 -5.73 -19.58 -6.70
CA ALA A 65 -4.60 -20.49 -6.54
C ALA A 65 -4.20 -21.22 -7.85
N THR A 66 -5.11 -21.41 -8.81
CA THR A 66 -4.74 -21.91 -10.15
C THR A 66 -4.02 -20.86 -11.01
N ILE A 67 -4.25 -19.57 -10.76
CA ILE A 67 -3.59 -18.45 -11.44
C ILE A 67 -2.20 -18.20 -10.83
N TYR A 68 -2.12 -18.14 -9.50
CA TYR A 68 -0.87 -17.93 -8.76
C TYR A 68 -0.83 -18.83 -7.51
N ASN A 69 -0.16 -19.97 -7.62
CA ASN A 69 0.05 -20.88 -6.51
C ASN A 69 1.33 -20.51 -5.74
N SER A 70 1.18 -19.82 -4.61
CA SER A 70 2.28 -19.58 -3.66
C SER A 70 1.85 -19.94 -2.24
N THR A 71 2.62 -20.83 -1.62
CA THR A 71 2.55 -21.07 -0.16
C THR A 71 3.33 -20.03 0.64
N ARG A 72 4.01 -19.09 -0.03
CA ARG A 72 4.84 -18.03 0.55
C ARG A 72 4.14 -16.68 0.47
N LYS A 73 4.22 -15.91 1.55
CA LYS A 73 3.66 -14.57 1.74
C LYS A 73 4.64 -13.47 1.35
N ARG A 74 5.95 -13.77 1.26
CA ARG A 74 6.97 -12.84 0.74
C ARG A 74 6.59 -12.32 -0.67
N PRO A 75 7.17 -11.19 -1.12
CA PRO A 75 6.85 -10.60 -2.42
C PRO A 75 7.09 -11.57 -3.59
N PRO A 76 6.26 -11.55 -4.65
CA PRO A 76 6.45 -12.39 -5.82
C PRO A 76 7.76 -12.03 -6.53
N MET A 77 8.42 -13.03 -7.12
CA MET A 77 9.53 -12.75 -8.05
C MET A 77 9.00 -11.93 -9.25
N PRO A 78 9.79 -11.03 -9.87
CA PRO A 78 9.24 -10.13 -10.89
C PRO A 78 8.63 -10.82 -12.12
N ASN A 79 9.15 -12.00 -12.50
CA ASN A 79 8.58 -12.86 -13.54
C ASN A 79 7.22 -13.52 -13.16
N LYS A 80 6.81 -13.39 -11.90
CA LYS A 80 5.55 -13.89 -11.34
C LYS A 80 4.62 -12.78 -10.83
N LEU A 81 5.04 -11.52 -10.92
CA LEU A 81 4.22 -10.37 -10.50
C LEU A 81 2.90 -10.29 -11.28
N SER A 82 2.92 -10.57 -12.59
CA SER A 82 1.71 -10.55 -13.43
C SER A 82 0.69 -11.61 -13.01
N GLU A 83 1.13 -12.85 -12.75
CA GLU A 83 0.28 -13.93 -12.23
C GLU A 83 -0.32 -13.57 -10.86
N TRP A 84 0.52 -13.05 -9.95
CA TRP A 84 0.07 -12.57 -8.64
C TRP A 84 -0.99 -11.46 -8.76
N CYS A 85 -0.76 -10.46 -9.61
CA CYS A 85 -1.72 -9.39 -9.91
C CYS A 85 -3.03 -9.92 -10.51
N SER A 86 -2.97 -10.91 -11.40
CA SER A 86 -4.16 -11.57 -11.94
C SER A 86 -4.95 -12.32 -10.86
N ALA A 87 -4.27 -12.99 -9.93
CA ALA A 87 -4.91 -13.66 -8.80
C ALA A 87 -5.55 -12.67 -7.80
N VAL A 88 -4.86 -11.56 -7.46
CA VAL A 88 -5.43 -10.47 -6.65
C VAL A 88 -6.67 -9.90 -7.34
N ARG A 89 -6.60 -9.59 -8.64
CA ARG A 89 -7.72 -9.05 -9.41
C ARG A 89 -8.92 -10.03 -9.45
N HIS A 90 -8.66 -11.33 -9.57
CA HIS A 90 -9.71 -12.35 -9.46
C HIS A 90 -10.39 -12.33 -8.09
N LEU A 91 -9.62 -12.29 -7.00
CA LEU A 91 -10.16 -12.22 -5.64
C LEU A 91 -10.97 -10.93 -5.39
N THR A 92 -10.48 -9.78 -5.87
CA THR A 92 -11.21 -8.49 -5.80
C THR A 92 -12.53 -8.54 -6.55
N ASN A 93 -12.56 -9.13 -7.74
CA ASN A 93 -13.78 -9.27 -8.53
C ASN A 93 -14.75 -10.23 -7.82
N CYS A 94 -14.28 -11.37 -7.30
CA CYS A 94 -15.09 -12.29 -6.51
C CYS A 94 -15.73 -11.62 -5.29
N ALA A 95 -14.97 -10.80 -4.55
CA ALA A 95 -15.47 -10.07 -3.40
C ALA A 95 -16.47 -8.97 -3.80
N THR A 96 -16.20 -8.24 -4.89
CA THR A 96 -17.11 -7.24 -5.46
C THR A 96 -18.43 -7.86 -5.90
N ASP A 97 -18.39 -8.93 -6.70
CA ASP A 97 -19.57 -9.66 -7.20
C ASP A 97 -20.46 -10.10 -6.01
N TRP A 98 -19.87 -10.68 -4.97
CA TRP A 98 -20.60 -11.08 -3.77
C TRP A 98 -21.21 -9.89 -3.02
N ASN A 99 -20.45 -8.80 -2.83
CA ASN A 99 -20.93 -7.61 -2.11
C ASN A 99 -22.04 -6.85 -2.87
N VAL A 100 -22.13 -7.02 -4.20
CA VAL A 100 -23.21 -6.48 -5.03
C VAL A 100 -24.43 -7.40 -5.03
N ASP A 101 -24.24 -8.68 -5.37
CA ASP A 101 -25.36 -9.63 -5.59
C ASP A 101 -25.97 -10.15 -4.27
N CYS A 102 -25.18 -10.22 -3.19
CA CYS A 102 -25.60 -10.74 -1.88
C CYS A 102 -25.67 -9.66 -0.80
N ARG A 103 -25.78 -8.39 -1.18
CA ARG A 103 -25.74 -7.23 -0.27
C ARG A 103 -26.67 -7.37 0.94
N ASP A 104 -27.87 -7.91 0.74
CA ASP A 104 -28.92 -7.99 1.76
C ASP A 104 -28.67 -9.11 2.80
N VAL A 105 -27.68 -9.99 2.60
CA VAL A 105 -27.13 -10.91 3.63
C VAL A 105 -25.74 -10.48 4.12
N THR A 106 -25.12 -9.47 3.51
CA THR A 106 -23.85 -8.88 3.94
C THR A 106 -24.06 -7.52 4.61
N GLU A 107 -24.68 -7.50 5.79
CA GLU A 107 -24.58 -6.36 6.71
C GLU A 107 -23.14 -6.23 7.24
N ASN A 108 -22.20 -5.74 6.41
CA ASN A 108 -20.82 -5.56 6.85
C ASN A 108 -20.03 -4.54 6.01
N TYR A 109 -19.90 -3.32 6.56
CA TYR A 109 -18.92 -2.30 6.16
C TYR A 109 -17.48 -2.85 6.06
N PHE A 110 -17.17 -3.90 6.83
CA PHE A 110 -15.92 -4.68 6.73
C PHE A 110 -15.62 -5.13 5.29
N TYR A 111 -16.58 -5.69 4.55
CA TYR A 111 -16.30 -6.21 3.20
C TYR A 111 -15.91 -5.08 2.23
N GLU A 112 -16.53 -3.91 2.34
CA GLU A 112 -16.19 -2.75 1.52
C GLU A 112 -14.75 -2.28 1.73
N GLU A 113 -14.30 -2.11 2.97
CA GLU A 113 -12.92 -1.67 3.25
C GLU A 113 -11.89 -2.73 2.82
N SER A 114 -12.22 -4.03 2.93
CA SER A 114 -11.35 -5.10 2.40
C SER A 114 -11.27 -5.06 0.86
N ILE A 115 -12.37 -4.76 0.16
CA ILE A 115 -12.40 -4.59 -1.30
C ILE A 115 -11.61 -3.33 -1.70
N LYS A 116 -11.81 -2.20 -1.02
CA LYS A 116 -11.05 -0.95 -1.23
C LYS A 116 -9.55 -1.18 -1.04
N GLY A 117 -9.15 -1.94 -0.02
CA GLY A 117 -7.77 -2.37 0.21
C GLY A 117 -7.18 -3.16 -0.96
N HIS A 118 -7.90 -4.15 -1.49
CA HIS A 118 -7.42 -4.89 -2.66
C HIS A 118 -7.35 -3.99 -3.92
N ILE A 119 -8.30 -3.07 -4.11
CA ILE A 119 -8.28 -2.08 -5.22
C ILE A 119 -7.07 -1.14 -5.08
N HIS A 120 -6.72 -0.71 -3.86
CA HIS A 120 -5.52 0.07 -3.60
C HIS A 120 -4.25 -0.69 -4.00
N VAL A 121 -4.14 -1.99 -3.67
CA VAL A 121 -3.02 -2.85 -4.09
C VAL A 121 -2.93 -2.96 -5.61
N LEU A 122 -4.06 -3.18 -6.30
CA LEU A 122 -4.09 -3.25 -7.75
C LEU A 122 -3.58 -1.95 -8.39
N ARG A 123 -4.12 -0.80 -7.97
CA ARG A 123 -3.75 0.52 -8.51
C ARG A 123 -2.27 0.86 -8.33
N ASN A 124 -1.70 0.55 -7.16
CA ASN A 124 -0.35 1.00 -6.78
C ASN A 124 0.78 -0.01 -7.05
N ILE A 125 0.45 -1.25 -7.47
CA ILE A 125 1.44 -2.28 -7.83
C ILE A 125 1.17 -2.89 -9.21
N CYS A 126 -0.08 -3.19 -9.53
CA CYS A 126 -0.45 -3.98 -10.72
C CYS A 126 -0.81 -3.13 -11.94
N ASP A 127 -1.21 -1.88 -11.71
CA ASP A 127 -1.56 -0.91 -12.73
C ASP A 127 -0.55 0.28 -12.77
N ASP A 128 0.38 0.37 -11.80
CA ASP A 128 1.49 1.35 -11.76
C ASP A 128 2.68 0.87 -12.61
N GLU A 129 2.74 1.31 -13.88
CA GLU A 129 3.81 0.97 -14.82
C GLU A 129 5.22 1.38 -14.32
N TRP A 130 5.33 2.50 -13.60
CA TRP A 130 6.59 2.96 -13.02
C TRP A 130 7.06 1.99 -11.94
N PHE A 131 6.17 1.58 -11.05
CA PHE A 131 6.47 0.59 -10.02
C PHE A 131 6.87 -0.74 -10.64
N ILE A 132 6.11 -1.26 -11.60
CA ILE A 132 6.39 -2.52 -12.30
C ILE A 132 7.78 -2.48 -12.95
N SER A 133 8.09 -1.39 -13.66
CA SER A 133 9.40 -1.17 -14.30
C SER A 133 10.55 -1.22 -13.30
N LYS A 134 10.41 -0.53 -12.15
CA LYS A 134 11.41 -0.55 -11.08
C LYS A 134 11.51 -1.92 -10.40
N TYR A 135 10.37 -2.61 -10.21
CA TYR A 135 10.28 -3.91 -9.55
C TYR A 135 11.04 -5.03 -10.30
N GLN A 136 11.18 -4.95 -11.63
CA GLN A 136 11.98 -5.90 -12.41
C GLN A 136 13.46 -5.97 -11.99
N ASN A 137 13.98 -4.92 -11.33
CA ASN A 137 15.38 -4.84 -10.90
C ASN A 137 15.61 -5.41 -9.48
N LEU A 138 14.59 -5.99 -8.85
CA LEU A 138 14.65 -6.48 -7.47
C LEU A 138 14.98 -7.98 -7.23
N PRO A 139 15.19 -8.91 -8.20
CA PRO A 139 15.31 -10.35 -7.91
C PRO A 139 16.28 -10.71 -6.77
N ARG A 140 17.51 -10.16 -6.79
CA ARG A 140 18.52 -10.41 -5.75
C ARG A 140 18.12 -9.88 -4.37
N CYS A 141 17.44 -8.74 -4.33
CA CYS A 141 16.97 -8.12 -3.09
C CYS A 141 15.81 -8.93 -2.49
N ILE A 142 14.83 -9.34 -3.32
CA ILE A 142 13.71 -10.22 -2.93
C ILE A 142 14.21 -11.59 -2.45
N GLU A 143 15.24 -12.15 -3.10
CA GLU A 143 15.84 -13.43 -2.67
C GLU A 143 16.57 -13.33 -1.34
N SER A 144 17.38 -12.27 -1.12
CA SER A 144 18.12 -12.10 0.14
C SER A 144 17.21 -11.81 1.34
N SER A 145 16.22 -10.93 1.17
CA SER A 145 15.27 -10.57 2.25
C SER A 145 14.15 -11.61 2.49
N ALA A 146 14.04 -12.62 1.63
CA ALA A 146 12.93 -13.56 1.54
C ALA A 146 12.45 -14.18 2.87
N ALA A 147 13.38 -14.66 3.69
CA ALA A 147 13.05 -15.38 4.92
C ALA A 147 12.50 -14.44 6.00
N ALA A 148 13.20 -13.33 6.25
CA ALA A 148 12.76 -12.30 7.18
C ALA A 148 11.39 -11.74 6.80
N TRP A 149 11.15 -11.52 5.50
CA TRP A 149 9.85 -11.06 5.00
C TRP A 149 8.72 -12.07 5.24
N GLU A 150 8.97 -13.36 5.05
CA GLU A 150 7.99 -14.42 5.32
C GLU A 150 7.57 -14.45 6.81
N ASP A 151 8.55 -14.23 7.72
CA ASP A 151 8.31 -14.11 9.16
C ASP A 151 7.54 -12.84 9.52
N CYS A 152 7.93 -11.68 8.95
CA CYS A 152 7.21 -10.42 9.12
C CYS A 152 5.75 -10.54 8.69
N TYR A 153 5.50 -11.08 7.49
CA TYR A 153 4.14 -11.32 6.98
C TYR A 153 3.36 -12.31 7.83
N THR A 154 3.99 -13.37 8.32
CA THR A 154 3.30 -14.38 9.13
C THR A 154 2.88 -13.83 10.49
N LYS A 155 3.71 -12.99 11.12
CA LYS A 155 3.34 -12.24 12.33
C LYS A 155 2.21 -11.24 12.04
N PHE A 156 2.36 -10.41 11.01
CA PHE A 156 1.37 -9.42 10.59
C PHE A 156 0.00 -10.04 10.33
N LYS A 157 -0.08 -11.01 9.41
CA LYS A 157 -1.33 -11.70 9.07
C LYS A 157 -1.96 -12.37 10.29
N ARG A 158 -1.18 -13.00 11.17
CA ARG A 158 -1.73 -13.59 12.40
C ARG A 158 -2.40 -12.55 13.30
N ILE A 159 -1.77 -11.39 13.55
CA ILE A 159 -2.34 -10.32 14.38
C ILE A 159 -3.59 -9.74 13.71
N VAL A 160 -3.49 -9.49 12.40
CA VAL A 160 -4.59 -8.97 11.60
C VAL A 160 -5.77 -9.93 11.67
N ASP A 161 -5.61 -11.19 11.27
CA ASP A 161 -6.70 -12.17 11.20
C ASP A 161 -7.31 -12.44 12.60
N ASP A 162 -6.52 -12.44 13.68
CA ASP A 162 -7.00 -12.48 15.08
C ASP A 162 -7.93 -11.30 15.42
N LYS A 163 -7.50 -10.07 15.12
CA LYS A 163 -8.28 -8.85 15.41
C LYS A 163 -9.52 -8.75 14.52
N LYS A 164 -9.39 -9.10 13.24
CA LYS A 164 -10.49 -9.19 12.26
C LYS A 164 -11.59 -10.17 12.69
N ASN A 165 -11.23 -11.26 13.37
CA ASN A 165 -12.18 -12.26 13.90
C ASN A 165 -12.72 -11.95 15.30
N THR A 166 -12.04 -11.12 16.09
CA THR A 166 -12.41 -10.86 17.50
C THR A 166 -13.65 -9.97 17.61
N THR A 167 -13.75 -8.93 16.81
CA THR A 167 -14.85 -7.95 16.84
C THR A 167 -15.59 -7.94 15.53
N HIS A 168 -16.90 -8.17 15.56
CA HIS A 168 -17.78 -7.99 14.40
C HIS A 168 -17.92 -6.49 13.99
N GLU A 169 -17.32 -5.58 14.76
CA GLU A 169 -17.25 -4.14 14.50
C GLU A 169 -15.77 -3.68 14.45
N TRP A 170 -15.26 -3.41 13.26
CA TRP A 170 -13.85 -3.01 13.06
C TRP A 170 -13.58 -1.53 13.28
N THR A 171 -14.64 -0.73 13.30
CA THR A 171 -14.65 0.69 13.66
C THR A 171 -14.56 0.89 15.17
N HIS A 172 -14.69 -0.17 15.98
CA HIS A 172 -14.39 -0.11 17.39
C HIS A 172 -12.93 0.31 17.60
N TYR A 173 -12.72 1.45 18.26
CA TYR A 173 -11.43 2.15 18.40
C TYR A 173 -10.26 1.23 18.76
N VAL A 174 -10.50 0.23 19.62
CA VAL A 174 -9.50 -0.75 20.05
C VAL A 174 -9.03 -1.65 18.91
N THR A 175 -9.94 -2.12 18.04
CA THR A 175 -9.60 -2.99 16.91
C THR A 175 -8.81 -2.21 15.86
N HIS A 176 -9.29 -1.01 15.52
CA HIS A 176 -8.58 -0.06 14.67
C HIS A 176 -7.15 0.19 15.17
N PHE A 177 -6.98 0.54 16.45
CA PHE A 177 -5.69 0.76 17.09
C PHE A 177 -4.73 -0.42 16.91
N TYR A 178 -5.16 -1.65 17.22
CA TYR A 178 -4.32 -2.84 17.06
C TYR A 178 -3.96 -3.16 15.60
N LEU A 179 -4.89 -2.97 14.66
CA LEU A 179 -4.62 -3.15 13.24
C LEU A 179 -3.57 -2.14 12.74
N CYS A 180 -3.64 -0.90 13.22
CA CYS A 180 -2.66 0.14 12.92
C CYS A 180 -1.28 -0.12 13.52
N CYS A 181 -1.22 -0.58 14.78
CA CYS A 181 0.02 -1.07 15.39
C CYS A 181 0.65 -2.21 14.57
N ALA A 182 -0.16 -3.19 14.13
CA ALA A 182 0.31 -4.30 13.30
C ALA A 182 0.84 -3.83 11.94
N ARG A 183 0.16 -2.87 11.28
CA ARG A 183 0.58 -2.24 10.03
C ARG A 183 1.95 -1.57 10.16
N ALA A 184 2.15 -0.79 11.21
CA ALA A 184 3.43 -0.14 11.48
C ALA A 184 4.55 -1.15 11.84
N GLN A 185 4.27 -2.14 12.70
CA GLN A 185 5.22 -3.19 13.08
C GLN A 185 5.68 -4.02 11.87
N PHE A 186 4.76 -4.34 10.96
CA PHE A 186 5.09 -5.01 9.70
C PHE A 186 6.05 -4.17 8.83
N ARG A 187 5.71 -2.90 8.60
CA ARG A 187 6.53 -1.96 7.80
C ARG A 187 7.93 -1.77 8.39
N ARG A 188 8.05 -1.74 9.73
CA ARG A 188 9.34 -1.69 10.42
C ARG A 188 10.12 -2.99 10.25
N CYS A 189 9.48 -4.14 10.47
CA CYS A 189 10.08 -5.47 10.31
C CYS A 189 10.64 -5.68 8.89
N THR A 190 9.90 -5.30 7.85
CA THR A 190 10.38 -5.35 6.47
C THR A 190 11.55 -4.40 6.25
N LEU A 191 11.45 -3.15 6.72
CA LEU A 191 12.51 -2.14 6.55
C LEU A 191 13.83 -2.53 7.24
N GLU A 192 13.77 -2.97 8.51
CA GLU A 192 14.92 -3.44 9.27
C GLU A 192 15.61 -4.59 8.52
N SER A 193 14.85 -5.52 7.94
CA SER A 193 15.44 -6.59 7.14
C SER A 193 16.12 -6.07 5.87
N LEU A 194 15.53 -5.12 5.11
CA LEU A 194 16.15 -4.58 3.89
C LEU A 194 17.48 -3.85 4.16
N LEU A 195 17.65 -3.33 5.37
CA LEU A 195 18.80 -2.54 5.80
C LEU A 195 19.79 -3.34 6.69
N ASP A 196 19.55 -4.63 6.88
CA ASP A 196 20.50 -5.55 7.53
C ASP A 196 21.72 -5.78 6.61
N GLY A 197 22.92 -5.71 7.18
CA GLY A 197 24.19 -5.86 6.45
C GLY A 197 24.43 -7.24 5.84
N VAL A 198 23.58 -8.23 6.17
CA VAL A 198 23.54 -9.54 5.51
C VAL A 198 22.87 -9.47 4.13
N ASN A 199 21.96 -8.51 3.92
CA ASN A 199 21.13 -8.43 2.71
C ASN A 199 21.79 -7.64 1.58
N LYS A 200 21.53 -8.08 0.34
CA LYS A 200 22.23 -7.63 -0.87
C LYS A 200 21.42 -6.63 -1.68
N CYS A 201 20.53 -5.90 -1.01
CA CYS A 201 19.74 -4.82 -1.60
C CYS A 201 20.60 -3.56 -1.71
N SER A 202 20.64 -2.92 -2.88
CA SER A 202 21.06 -1.52 -2.91
C SER A 202 20.01 -0.64 -2.23
N ARG A 203 20.38 0.60 -1.89
CA ARG A 203 19.46 1.55 -1.25
C ARG A 203 18.20 1.78 -2.09
N VAL A 204 18.36 1.97 -3.39
CA VAL A 204 17.26 2.14 -4.34
C VAL A 204 16.35 0.91 -4.37
N GLN A 205 16.93 -0.30 -4.38
CA GLN A 205 16.17 -1.55 -4.32
C GLN A 205 15.38 -1.68 -3.01
N ALA A 206 15.99 -1.30 -1.88
CA ALA A 206 15.33 -1.29 -0.58
C ALA A 206 14.16 -0.29 -0.54
N VAL A 207 14.28 0.91 -1.12
CA VAL A 207 13.18 1.88 -1.20
C VAL A 207 11.99 1.33 -2.00
N ILE A 208 12.24 0.76 -3.19
CA ILE A 208 11.16 0.20 -4.04
C ILE A 208 10.49 -1.00 -3.34
N LEU A 209 11.28 -1.89 -2.74
CA LEU A 209 10.73 -3.06 -2.05
C LEU A 209 9.99 -2.62 -0.78
N GLN A 210 10.45 -1.61 -0.04
CA GLN A 210 9.70 -1.03 1.07
C GLN A 210 8.36 -0.41 0.61
N LYS A 211 8.29 0.26 -0.54
CA LYS A 211 7.02 0.74 -1.14
C LYS A 211 6.04 -0.44 -1.34
N PHE A 212 6.50 -1.62 -1.74
CA PHE A 212 5.66 -2.84 -1.79
C PHE A 212 5.04 -3.17 -0.42
N SER A 213 5.84 -3.21 0.66
CA SER A 213 5.34 -3.52 2.01
C SER A 213 4.35 -2.48 2.55
N VAL A 214 4.55 -1.21 2.19
CA VAL A 214 3.65 -0.11 2.57
C VAL A 214 2.28 -0.30 1.94
N ILE A 215 2.23 -0.57 0.63
CA ILE A 215 1.00 -0.75 -0.17
C ILE A 215 0.23 -2.00 0.25
N VAL A 216 0.89 -3.16 0.33
CA VAL A 216 0.22 -4.42 0.69
C VAL A 216 -0.31 -4.40 2.13
N SER A 217 0.38 -3.72 3.06
CA SER A 217 -0.12 -3.55 4.44
C SER A 217 -1.28 -2.56 4.54
N GLN A 218 -1.38 -1.58 3.64
CA GLN A 218 -2.59 -0.79 3.41
C GLN A 218 -3.70 -1.62 2.77
N GLY A 219 -3.38 -2.58 1.90
CA GLY A 219 -4.35 -3.51 1.33
C GLY A 219 -5.00 -4.43 2.36
N ASP A 220 -4.20 -5.01 3.26
CA ASP A 220 -4.68 -5.85 4.36
C ASP A 220 -5.39 -5.04 5.46
N VAL A 221 -4.94 -3.80 5.73
CA VAL A 221 -5.48 -2.87 6.74
C VAL A 221 -5.76 -1.52 6.07
N PHE A 222 -6.87 -1.46 5.34
CA PHE A 222 -7.33 -0.26 4.67
C PHE A 222 -8.13 0.62 5.64
N GLN A 223 -7.40 1.26 6.54
CA GLN A 223 -7.90 2.20 7.54
C GLN A 223 -6.92 3.38 7.65
N ASP A 224 -7.42 4.54 8.09
CA ASP A 224 -6.57 5.69 8.40
C ASP A 224 -5.84 5.49 9.74
N CYS A 225 -4.60 5.01 9.66
CA CYS A 225 -3.72 4.85 10.81
C CYS A 225 -2.72 6.00 10.96
N ASP A 226 -2.79 6.99 10.07
CA ASP A 226 -1.76 8.02 9.97
C ASP A 226 -2.16 9.25 10.83
N PHE A 227 -3.46 9.38 11.13
CA PHE A 227 -4.01 10.30 12.14
C PHE A 227 -4.53 9.55 13.40
N ASN A 228 -4.53 10.23 14.55
CA ASN A 228 -5.17 9.81 15.81
C ASN A 228 -4.72 8.47 16.46
N VAL A 229 -3.69 7.80 15.96
CA VAL A 229 -3.11 6.59 16.57
C VAL A 229 -1.96 6.92 17.54
N ILE A 230 -2.11 6.51 18.81
CA ILE A 230 -1.10 6.72 19.87
C ILE A 230 -0.08 5.55 19.84
N TYR A 231 0.81 5.57 18.85
CA TYR A 231 1.76 4.46 18.58
C TYR A 231 2.64 4.05 19.77
N SER A 232 2.94 4.95 20.71
CA SER A 232 3.69 4.63 21.94
C SER A 232 3.03 3.56 22.82
N ASN A 233 1.71 3.36 22.66
CA ASN A 233 0.91 2.42 23.45
C ASN A 233 0.71 1.07 22.74
N CYS A 234 1.32 0.86 21.57
CA CYS A 234 1.25 -0.40 20.86
C CYS A 234 1.91 -1.54 21.68
N PRO A 235 1.54 -2.81 21.43
CA PRO A 235 2.30 -3.94 21.94
C PRO A 235 3.79 -3.80 21.58
N ASP A 236 4.66 -4.07 22.55
CA ASP A 236 6.12 -3.93 22.45
C ASP A 236 6.65 -2.48 22.26
N GLY A 237 5.80 -1.46 22.44
CA GLY A 237 6.17 -0.03 22.33
C GLY A 237 5.94 0.55 20.92
N ASP A 238 6.52 1.71 20.63
CA ASP A 238 6.32 2.38 19.33
C ASP A 238 6.90 1.53 18.17
N PRO A 239 6.05 1.00 17.28
CA PRO A 239 6.47 0.08 16.24
C PRO A 239 6.93 0.79 14.97
N ARG A 240 6.93 2.13 14.94
CA ARG A 240 7.40 2.91 13.78
C ARG A 240 8.93 2.82 13.66
N PRO A 241 9.48 2.91 12.43
CA PRO A 241 10.91 3.12 12.23
C PRO A 241 11.43 4.34 13.01
N ASP A 242 12.60 4.23 13.62
CA ASP A 242 13.28 5.39 14.21
C ASP A 242 13.91 6.28 13.13
N GLU A 243 14.25 7.51 13.51
CA GLU A 243 14.86 8.51 12.61
C GLU A 243 16.17 8.01 11.99
N PHE A 244 16.95 7.22 12.72
CA PHE A 244 18.20 6.64 12.23
C PHE A 244 17.94 5.63 11.10
N LEU A 245 16.94 4.75 11.25
CA LEU A 245 16.54 3.79 10.23
C LEU A 245 15.94 4.49 8.99
N LEU A 246 15.19 5.58 9.17
CA LEU A 246 14.69 6.41 8.08
C LEU A 246 15.82 7.18 7.36
N SER A 247 16.83 7.66 8.08
CA SER A 247 18.00 8.35 7.48
C SER A 247 18.77 7.47 6.49
N LYS A 248 18.75 6.13 6.70
CA LYS A 248 19.28 5.11 5.78
C LYS A 248 18.49 4.95 4.48
N LEU A 249 17.33 5.61 4.35
CA LEU A 249 16.60 5.75 3.08
C LEU A 249 16.88 7.09 2.39
N VAL A 250 17.07 8.19 3.12
CA VAL A 250 17.07 9.58 2.59
C VAL A 250 18.34 10.03 1.83
N MET A 251 19.56 9.68 2.29
CA MET A 251 20.86 9.98 1.62
C MET A 251 21.05 9.23 0.27
N ALA A 252 20.09 9.30 -0.65
CA ALA A 252 20.02 8.49 -1.87
C ALA A 252 20.56 9.18 -3.14
N ASP A 253 20.77 10.50 -3.11
CA ASP A 253 20.84 11.31 -4.34
C ASP A 253 22.27 11.56 -4.88
N ASP A 254 23.30 11.59 -4.02
CA ASP A 254 24.59 12.20 -4.39
C ASP A 254 25.71 11.25 -4.91
N THR A 255 25.53 9.92 -4.94
CA THR A 255 26.69 9.00 -5.16
C THR A 255 26.53 7.77 -6.06
N GLU A 256 25.32 7.30 -6.44
CA GLU A 256 25.19 6.06 -7.25
C GLU A 256 25.18 6.26 -8.79
N ASP A 257 25.12 7.49 -9.33
CA ASP A 257 25.07 7.73 -10.79
C ASP A 257 26.42 8.18 -11.42
N ALA A 258 27.50 8.23 -10.64
CA ALA A 258 28.86 8.52 -11.14
C ALA A 258 29.54 7.30 -11.82
N GLY A 259 28.74 6.34 -12.28
CA GLY A 259 29.16 4.95 -12.53
C GLY A 259 29.14 4.45 -13.96
N ASN A 260 28.78 5.26 -14.98
CA ASN A 260 29.05 5.00 -16.41
C ASN A 260 28.58 6.15 -17.32
N ARG A 261 29.42 7.16 -17.57
CA ARG A 261 29.30 8.07 -18.74
C ARG A 261 30.62 8.78 -19.06
N LEU A 262 31.55 8.01 -19.62
CA LEU A 262 32.59 8.60 -20.48
C LEU A 262 31.93 9.07 -21.79
N SER A 263 32.46 10.17 -22.34
CA SER A 263 32.08 10.78 -23.63
C SER A 263 30.81 11.64 -23.67
N ALA A 264 30.91 12.84 -23.07
CA ALA A 264 30.38 14.08 -23.65
C ALA A 264 31.21 15.27 -23.13
N GLU A 265 32.33 15.58 -23.81
CA GLU A 265 33.00 16.86 -23.61
C GLU A 265 32.19 18.01 -24.25
N LEU A 266 32.47 19.24 -23.79
CA LEU A 266 31.94 20.53 -24.26
C LEU A 266 30.50 20.84 -23.75
N CYS A 267 30.25 21.90 -22.96
CA CYS A 267 30.96 23.19 -22.88
C CYS A 267 31.24 23.74 -21.46
N PHE A 268 32.45 24.28 -21.26
CA PHE A 268 32.79 25.34 -20.29
C PHE A 268 32.37 26.74 -20.86
N ILE A 269 32.44 27.91 -20.19
CA ILE A 269 32.98 28.40 -18.89
C ILE A 269 31.96 29.46 -18.30
N PRO A 270 32.15 30.12 -17.13
CA PRO A 270 31.06 30.59 -16.26
C PRO A 270 31.08 32.10 -15.89
N VAL A 271 30.51 32.45 -14.72
CA VAL A 271 30.69 33.68 -13.88
C VAL A 271 29.80 34.91 -14.19
N TYR A 272 29.07 35.37 -13.16
CA TYR A 272 28.98 36.74 -12.55
C TYR A 272 27.62 36.85 -11.81
N LEU A 273 27.51 36.86 -10.46
CA LEU A 273 27.90 37.86 -9.44
C LEU A 273 27.12 39.19 -9.59
N GLY A 274 26.12 39.44 -8.73
CA GLY A 274 25.28 40.66 -8.81
C GLY A 274 24.16 40.87 -7.76
N ILE A 275 24.53 41.30 -6.54
CA ILE A 275 23.91 42.38 -5.73
C ILE A 275 22.43 42.25 -5.21
N GLN A 276 22.25 42.59 -3.92
CA GLN A 276 20.97 42.79 -3.22
C GLN A 276 20.25 44.09 -3.64
N ILE A 277 18.91 44.09 -3.78
CA ILE A 277 18.05 45.27 -3.47
C ILE A 277 16.66 44.83 -2.90
N ILE A 278 16.45 45.13 -1.61
CA ILE A 278 15.29 45.76 -0.91
C ILE A 278 13.83 45.59 -1.44
N ASN A 279 12.98 45.10 -0.52
CA ASN A 279 11.55 45.37 -0.18
C ASN A 279 10.50 45.94 -1.17
N ASN A 280 9.27 45.47 -0.91
CA ASN A 280 7.95 46.12 -1.11
C ASN A 280 7.41 46.27 -2.54
N LEU A 281 6.59 45.29 -2.96
CA LEU A 281 5.13 45.44 -3.08
C LEU A 281 4.43 44.07 -3.14
#